data_AF-A0A1F6CRJ4-F1
#
_entry.id   AF-A0A1F6CRJ4-F1
#
_cell.length_a   1.000
_cell.length_b   1.000
_cell.length_c   1.000
_cell.angle_alpha   90.00
_cell.angle_beta   90.00
_cell.angle_gamma   90.00
#
_symmetry.space_group_name_H-M   'P 1'
#
loop_
_entity.id
_entity.type
_entity.pdbx_description
1 polymer ?
#
loop_
_entity_poly.entity_id
_entity_poly.type
_entity_poly.pdbx_seq_one_letter_code
_entity_poly.pdbx_strand_id
1 'polypeptide(L)'
;MPKTNAFSWRYKEPELQEQVAGYSSMKWTKTARGQCVIFFSCLIAFSLAITAIINLPVASFIEVLAEALVLYAPLLFFVYKGHRWAVIGLMIVWAGDKSYGLYYQLTTGGSIFTIVIFLILGIGVCMRALQVENMRRKPSSTAAN
;
A
#
# COMPACT_ATOMS: atom_id res chain seq x y z
N MET A 1 -21.58 -3.98 -13.54
CA MET A 1 -20.35 -3.97 -12.72
C MET A 1 -20.56 -4.94 -11.57
N PRO A 2 -19.79 -6.04 -11.46
CA PRO A 2 -19.87 -6.90 -10.30
C PRO A 2 -19.53 -6.07 -9.05
N LYS A 3 -20.39 -6.14 -8.03
CA LYS A 3 -20.18 -5.45 -6.76
C LYS A 3 -18.93 -6.06 -6.10
N THR A 4 -17.87 -5.26 -6.00
CA THR A 4 -16.69 -5.61 -5.23
C THR A 4 -17.05 -5.49 -3.75
N ASN A 5 -16.71 -6.51 -2.97
CA ASN A 5 -16.62 -6.31 -1.52
C ASN A 5 -15.35 -5.48 -1.33
N ALA A 6 -15.50 -4.20 -0.97
CA ALA A 6 -14.37 -3.30 -0.71
C ALA A 6 -13.35 -3.90 0.27
N PHE A 7 -13.80 -4.84 1.10
CA PHE A 7 -13.04 -5.55 2.11
C PHE A 7 -12.45 -6.91 1.68
N SER A 8 -12.56 -7.36 0.43
CA SER A 8 -11.93 -8.63 0.01
C SER A 8 -10.45 -8.44 -0.32
N TRP A 9 -9.55 -9.14 0.37
CA TRP A 9 -8.10 -9.00 0.17
C TRP A 9 -7.59 -9.69 -1.11
N ARG A 10 -8.51 -10.27 -1.88
CA ARG A 10 -8.28 -10.93 -3.16
C ARG A 10 -9.24 -10.38 -4.20
N TYR A 11 -8.74 -10.20 -5.42
CA TYR A 11 -9.61 -10.03 -6.57
C TYR A 11 -10.36 -11.34 -6.86
N LYS A 12 -11.57 -11.21 -7.40
CA LYS A 12 -12.22 -12.34 -8.07
C LYS A 12 -11.51 -12.60 -9.39
N GLU A 13 -11.48 -13.86 -9.83
CA GLU A 13 -10.81 -14.27 -11.07
C GLU A 13 -11.11 -13.37 -12.29
N PRO A 14 -12.38 -13.01 -12.61
CA PRO A 14 -12.66 -12.14 -13.75
C PRO A 14 -12.08 -10.72 -13.59
N GLU A 15 -12.09 -10.16 -12.38
CA GLU A 15 -11.54 -8.83 -12.09
C GLU A 15 -10.02 -8.83 -12.16
N LEU A 16 -9.40 -9.92 -11.71
CA LEU A 16 -7.96 -10.12 -11.78
C LEU A 16 -7.50 -10.20 -13.24
N GLN A 17 -8.22 -10.94 -14.08
CA GLN A 17 -7.93 -11.03 -15.50
C GLN A 17 -8.12 -9.68 -16.21
N GLU A 18 -9.15 -8.91 -15.87
CA GLU A 18 -9.34 -7.55 -16.40
C GLU A 18 -8.16 -6.63 -16.03
N GLN A 19 -7.70 -6.68 -14.78
CA GLN A 19 -6.55 -5.90 -14.31
C GLN A 19 -5.24 -6.29 -15.00
N VAL A 20 -5.04 -7.59 -15.28
CA VAL A 20 -3.84 -8.10 -15.95
C VAL A 20 -3.88 -7.79 -17.46
N ALA A 21 -5.01 -8.03 -18.12
CA ALA A 21 -5.18 -7.77 -19.56
C ALA A 21 -5.16 -6.26 -19.87
N GLY A 22 -5.78 -5.45 -19.01
CA GLY A 22 -5.84 -4.00 -19.13
C GLY A 22 -4.62 -3.27 -18.53
N TYR A 23 -3.55 -3.97 -18.16
CA TYR A 23 -2.45 -3.39 -17.37
C TYR A 23 -1.79 -2.14 -18.00
N SER A 24 -1.73 -2.09 -19.34
CA SER A 24 -1.16 -0.96 -20.11
C SER A 24 -2.19 0.04 -20.61
N SER A 25 -3.46 -0.34 -20.73
CA SER A 25 -4.53 0.48 -21.33
C SER A 25 -5.45 1.13 -20.30
N MET A 26 -5.52 0.58 -19.08
CA MET A 26 -6.35 1.10 -18.00
C MET A 26 -5.74 2.38 -17.40
N LYS A 27 -6.60 3.34 -17.05
CA LYS A 27 -6.17 4.54 -16.31
C LYS A 27 -5.42 4.12 -15.05
N TRP A 28 -4.26 4.70 -14.80
CA TRP A 28 -3.38 4.31 -13.69
C TRP A 28 -4.10 4.32 -12.33
N THR A 29 -5.02 5.26 -12.09
CA THR A 29 -5.83 5.37 -10.87
C THR A 29 -6.77 4.18 -10.62
N LYS A 30 -7.11 3.43 -11.68
CA LYS A 30 -7.96 2.22 -11.60
C LYS A 30 -7.15 0.93 -11.48
N THR A 31 -5.85 0.99 -11.71
CA THR A 31 -4.97 -0.18 -11.58
C THR A 31 -4.69 -0.48 -10.11
N ALA A 32 -4.51 -1.76 -9.76
CA ALA A 32 -4.17 -2.16 -8.40
C ALA A 32 -2.89 -1.47 -7.87
N ARG A 33 -1.87 -1.31 -8.71
CA ARG A 33 -0.64 -0.55 -8.37
C ARG A 33 -0.92 0.93 -8.11
N GLY A 34 -1.75 1.56 -8.92
CA GLY A 34 -2.10 2.97 -8.76
C GLY A 34 -2.93 3.19 -7.50
N GLN A 35 -3.88 2.30 -7.21
CA GLN A 35 -4.64 2.33 -5.95
C GLN A 35 -3.72 2.20 -4.73
N CYS A 36 -2.71 1.32 -4.79
CA CYS A 36 -1.68 1.22 -3.76
C CYS A 36 -0.90 2.53 -3.58
N VAL A 37 -0.39 3.11 -4.67
CA VAL A 37 0.33 4.38 -4.62
C VAL A 37 -0.53 5.50 -4.05
N ILE A 38 -1.78 5.63 -4.51
CA ILE A 38 -2.73 6.66 -4.03
C ILE A 38 -2.97 6.49 -2.53
N PHE A 39 -3.28 5.27 -2.09
CA PHE A 39 -3.57 4.99 -0.68
C PHE A 39 -2.43 5.44 0.24
N PHE A 40 -1.21 5.00 -0.04
CA PHE A 40 -0.04 5.37 0.76
C PHE A 40 0.34 6.83 0.63
N SER A 41 0.23 7.42 -0.57
CA SER A 41 0.50 8.86 -0.77
C SER A 41 -0.47 9.73 0.02
N CYS A 42 -1.77 9.38 0.03
CA CYS A 42 -2.77 10.07 0.83
C CYS A 42 -2.48 9.95 2.32
N LEU A 43 -2.06 8.78 2.80
CA LEU A 43 -1.71 8.58 4.21
C LEU A 43 -0.49 9.39 4.63
N ILE A 44 0.56 9.42 3.80
CA ILE A 44 1.77 10.23 4.06
C ILE A 44 1.42 11.72 4.08
N ALA A 45 0.67 12.19 3.08
CA ALA A 45 0.23 13.58 3.02
C ALA A 45 -0.62 13.96 4.24
N PHE A 46 -1.54 13.08 4.65
CA PHE A 46 -2.35 13.27 5.85
C PHE A 46 -1.51 13.31 7.12
N SER A 47 -0.52 12.42 7.25
CA SER A 47 0.42 12.40 8.37
C SER A 47 1.21 13.71 8.46
N LEU A 48 1.77 14.18 7.35
CA LEU A 48 2.51 15.45 7.30
C LEU A 48 1.62 16.65 7.63
N ALA A 49 0.37 16.66 7.14
CA ALA A 49 -0.60 17.72 7.44
C ALA A 49 -0.94 17.76 8.93
N ILE A 50 -1.19 16.62 9.56
CA ILE A 50 -1.43 16.53 11.00
C ILE A 50 -0.22 17.06 11.79
N THR A 51 0.98 16.62 11.44
CA THR A 51 2.22 17.05 12.11
C THR A 51 2.39 18.57 12.02
N ALA A 52 2.09 19.18 10.86
CA ALA A 52 2.13 20.61 10.67
C ALA A 52 1.06 21.37 11.48
N ILE A 53 -0.17 20.85 11.55
CA ILE A 53 -1.30 21.50 12.25
C ILE A 53 -1.13 21.43 13.78
N ILE A 54 -0.66 20.30 14.31
CA ILE A 54 -0.47 20.10 15.75
C ILE A 54 0.75 20.86 16.29
N ASN A 55 1.50 21.53 15.41
CA ASN A 55 2.66 22.36 15.75
C ASN A 55 3.69 21.58 16.56
N LEU A 56 3.98 20.35 16.11
CA LEU A 56 5.00 19.50 16.71
C LEU A 56 6.39 20.17 16.60
N PRO A 57 7.33 19.80 17.50
CA PRO A 57 8.70 20.29 17.41
C PRO A 57 9.27 20.11 16.00
N VAL A 58 10.05 21.10 15.54
CA VAL A 58 10.65 21.09 14.19
C VAL A 58 11.44 19.81 13.94
N ALA A 59 12.12 19.27 14.95
CA ALA A 59 12.81 17.98 14.88
C ALA A 59 11.88 16.83 14.47
N SER A 60 10.71 16.70 15.12
CA SER A 60 9.72 15.67 14.79
C SER A 60 9.14 15.85 13.39
N PHE A 61 8.96 17.08 12.92
CA PHE A 61 8.54 17.33 11.54
C PHE A 61 9.59 16.88 10.53
N ILE A 62 10.87 17.17 10.79
CA ILE A 62 11.99 16.75 9.93
C ILE A 62 12.09 15.22 9.88
N GLU A 63 11.92 14.53 11.01
CA GLU A 63 11.93 13.05 11.06
C GLU A 63 10.84 12.45 10.17
N VAL A 64 9.59 12.91 10.32
CA VAL A 64 8.45 12.43 9.50
C VAL A 64 8.66 12.75 8.02
N LEU A 65 9.18 13.93 7.71
CA LEU A 65 9.48 14.33 6.33
C LEU A 65 10.60 13.47 5.73
N ALA A 66 11.66 13.19 6.49
CA ALA A 66 12.77 12.35 6.05
C ALA A 66 12.30 10.92 5.80
N GLU A 67 11.49 10.34 6.69
CA GLU A 67 10.89 9.02 6.49
C GLU A 67 10.03 8.98 5.21
N ALA A 68 9.18 10.00 5.00
CA ALA A 68 8.35 10.11 3.80
C ALA A 68 9.18 10.17 2.51
N LEU A 69 10.25 10.98 2.48
CA LEU A 69 11.03 11.23 1.27
C LEU A 69 12.11 10.18 0.99
N VAL A 70 12.74 9.64 2.03
CA VAL A 70 13.89 8.73 1.88
C VAL A 70 13.43 7.27 1.83
N LEU A 71 12.39 6.91 2.58
CA LEU A 71 11.93 5.52 2.65
C LEU A 71 10.72 5.28 1.75
N TYR A 72 9.64 6.06 1.95
CA TYR A 72 8.38 5.80 1.26
C TYR A 72 8.38 6.26 -0.20
N ALA A 73 8.90 7.44 -0.52
CA ALA A 73 8.85 7.97 -1.88
C ALA A 73 9.55 7.07 -2.91
N PRO A 74 10.76 6.53 -2.67
CA PRO A 74 11.40 5.60 -3.60
C PRO A 74 10.60 4.31 -3.76
N LEU A 75 10.07 3.74 -2.67
CA LEU A 75 9.23 2.54 -2.72
C LEU A 75 7.97 2.80 -3.57
N LEU A 76 7.27 3.91 -3.33
CA LEU A 76 6.07 4.27 -4.09
C LEU A 76 6.38 4.51 -5.57
N PHE A 77 7.53 5.12 -5.89
CA PHE A 77 7.98 5.26 -7.27
C PHE A 77 8.18 3.90 -7.96
N PHE A 78 8.84 2.95 -7.31
CA PHE A 78 9.02 1.62 -7.87
C PHE A 78 7.72 0.79 -7.92
N VAL A 79 6.82 0.98 -6.96
CA VAL A 79 5.46 0.40 -7.01
C VAL A 79 4.68 0.96 -8.21
N TYR A 80 4.75 2.27 -8.44
CA TYR A 80 4.15 2.91 -9.61
C TYR A 80 4.68 2.31 -10.93
N LYS A 81 5.99 2.04 -10.98
CA LYS A 81 6.64 1.38 -12.12
C LYS A 81 6.32 -0.12 -12.24
N GLY A 82 5.62 -0.73 -11.28
CA GLY A 82 5.23 -2.15 -11.32
C GLY A 82 6.34 -3.12 -10.89
N HIS A 83 7.27 -2.69 -10.04
CA HIS A 83 8.28 -3.60 -9.48
C HIS A 83 7.68 -4.40 -8.32
N ARG A 84 7.52 -5.73 -8.51
CA ARG A 84 6.97 -6.62 -7.46
C ARG A 84 7.70 -6.52 -6.12
N TRP A 85 9.02 -6.36 -6.15
CA TRP A 85 9.84 -6.30 -4.96
C TRP A 85 9.63 -5.00 -4.18
N ALA A 86 9.24 -3.92 -4.85
CA ALA A 86 8.87 -2.68 -4.19
C ALA A 86 7.53 -2.79 -3.48
N VAL A 87 6.56 -3.55 -4.04
CA VAL A 87 5.30 -3.85 -3.35
C VAL A 87 5.55 -4.65 -2.09
N ILE A 88 6.42 -5.67 -2.16
CA ILE A 88 6.82 -6.46 -0.99
C ILE A 88 7.55 -5.59 0.04
N GLY A 89 8.51 -4.78 -0.40
CA GLY A 89 9.24 -3.85 0.47
C GLY A 89 8.32 -2.86 1.18
N LEU A 90 7.40 -2.23 0.45
CA LEU A 90 6.38 -1.34 1.00
C LEU A 90 5.50 -2.04 2.03
N MET A 91 5.10 -3.29 1.76
CA MET A 91 4.32 -4.10 2.69
C MET A 91 5.09 -4.41 3.97
N ILE A 92 6.39 -4.73 3.88
CA ILE A 92 7.25 -5.00 5.03
C ILE A 92 7.46 -3.74 5.87
N VAL A 93 7.82 -2.62 5.23
CA VAL A 93 8.00 -1.33 5.91
C VAL A 93 6.72 -0.93 6.64
N TRP A 94 5.57 -0.97 5.94
CA TRP A 94 4.29 -0.64 6.55
C TRP A 94 3.93 -1.55 7.73
N ALA A 95 4.15 -2.86 7.60
CA ALA A 95 3.93 -3.81 8.68
C ALA A 95 4.85 -3.52 9.87
N GLY A 96 6.12 -3.20 9.61
CA GLY A 96 7.09 -2.80 10.63
C GLY A 96 6.62 -1.58 11.42
N ASP A 97 6.27 -0.50 10.72
CA ASP A 97 5.85 0.76 11.36
C ASP A 97 4.60 0.58 12.21
N LYS A 98 3.62 -0.19 11.71
CA LYS A 98 2.40 -0.47 12.48
C LYS A 98 2.65 -1.45 13.63
N SER A 99 3.56 -2.40 13.48
CA SER A 99 3.95 -3.30 14.58
C SER A 99 4.66 -2.54 15.69
N TYR A 100 5.57 -1.61 15.33
CA TYR A 100 6.23 -0.72 16.28
C TYR A 100 5.22 0.20 16.98
N GLY A 101 4.33 0.84 16.21
CA GLY A 101 3.26 1.66 16.79
C GLY A 101 2.34 0.87 17.71
N LEU A 102 2.01 -0.38 17.35
CA LEU A 102 1.20 -1.27 18.17
C LEU A 102 1.91 -1.58 19.50
N TYR A 103 3.19 -1.97 19.44
CA TYR A 103 4.01 -2.19 20.63
C TYR A 103 4.04 -0.95 21.54
N TYR A 104 4.30 0.23 20.98
CA TYR A 104 4.33 1.48 21.73
C TYR A 104 3.00 1.76 22.45
N GLN A 105 1.87 1.65 21.74
CA GLN A 105 0.54 1.88 22.34
C GLN A 105 0.20 0.85 23.43
N LEU A 106 0.59 -0.42 23.24
CA LEU A 106 0.38 -1.46 24.24
C LEU A 106 1.16 -1.18 25.53
N THR A 107 2.39 -0.67 25.43
CA THR A 107 3.21 -0.32 26.60
C THR A 107 2.78 0.97 27.30
N THR A 108 2.15 1.90 26.58
CA THR A 108 1.76 3.22 27.10
C THR A 108 0.27 3.33 27.45
N GLY A 109 -0.51 2.25 27.25
CA GLY A 109 -1.93 2.20 27.59
C GLY A 109 -2.86 2.96 26.62
N GLY A 110 -2.40 3.24 25.41
CA GLY A 110 -3.19 3.94 24.40
C GLY A 110 -4.01 3.02 23.49
N SER A 111 -4.84 3.63 22.63
CA SER A 111 -5.77 2.88 21.76
C SER A 111 -5.03 2.24 20.57
N ILE A 112 -5.15 0.91 20.46
CA ILE A 112 -4.56 0.13 19.36
C ILE A 112 -5.45 0.05 18.12
N PHE A 113 -6.72 0.42 18.23
CA PHE A 113 -7.75 0.15 17.22
C PHE A 113 -7.39 0.77 15.86
N THR A 114 -7.00 2.04 15.87
CA THR A 114 -6.59 2.78 14.67
C THR A 114 -5.40 2.12 13.98
N ILE A 115 -4.40 1.67 14.75
CA ILE A 115 -3.19 1.04 14.22
C ILE A 115 -3.53 -0.28 13.51
N VAL A 116 -4.37 -1.10 14.14
CA VAL A 116 -4.79 -2.39 13.57
C VAL A 116 -5.60 -2.22 12.28
N ILE A 117 -6.51 -1.24 12.24
CA ILE A 117 -7.28 -0.94 11.02
C ILE A 117 -6.36 -0.53 9.87
N PHE A 118 -5.45 0.42 10.12
CA PHE A 118 -4.55 0.89 9.09
C PHE A 118 -3.56 -0.20 8.64
N LEU A 119 -3.12 -1.07 9.55
CA LEU A 119 -2.34 -2.25 9.21
C LEU A 119 -3.11 -3.12 8.21
N ILE A 120 -4.33 -3.54 8.55
CA ILE A 120 -5.19 -4.37 7.70
C ILE A 120 -5.42 -3.74 6.32
N LEU A 121 -5.76 -2.45 6.29
CA LEU A 121 -6.04 -1.76 5.03
C LEU A 121 -4.80 -1.67 4.14
N GLY A 122 -3.64 -1.30 4.69
CA GLY A 122 -2.41 -1.21 3.91
C GLY A 122 -1.95 -2.55 3.37
N ILE A 123 -2.00 -3.62 4.18
CA ILE A 123 -1.71 -4.98 3.71
C ILE A 123 -2.68 -5.40 2.61
N GLY A 124 -3.99 -5.16 2.79
CA GLY A 124 -5.01 -5.51 1.81
C GLY A 124 -4.77 -4.89 0.44
N VAL A 125 -4.40 -3.61 0.38
CA VAL A 125 -4.12 -2.92 -0.89
C VAL A 125 -2.80 -3.40 -1.51
N CYS A 126 -1.74 -3.62 -0.72
CA CYS A 126 -0.49 -4.20 -1.21
C CYS A 126 -0.69 -5.62 -1.78
N MET A 127 -1.49 -6.45 -1.11
CA MET A 127 -1.79 -7.82 -1.54
C MET A 127 -2.50 -7.85 -2.89
N ARG A 128 -3.46 -6.95 -3.12
CA ARG A 128 -4.13 -6.80 -4.43
C ARG A 128 -3.14 -6.40 -5.52
N ALA A 129 -2.26 -5.43 -5.27
CA ALA A 129 -1.22 -5.03 -6.21
C ALA A 129 -0.26 -6.19 -6.53
N LEU A 130 0.15 -6.94 -5.50
CA LEU A 130 1.05 -8.08 -5.64
C LEU A 130 0.42 -9.24 -6.43
N GLN A 131 -0.88 -9.51 -6.25
CA GLN A 131 -1.61 -10.52 -7.03
C GLN A 131 -1.57 -10.22 -8.53
N VAL A 132 -1.84 -8.98 -8.92
CA VAL A 132 -1.79 -8.55 -10.33
C VAL A 132 -0.37 -8.70 -10.89
N GLU A 133 0.65 -8.25 -10.15
CA GLU A 133 2.05 -8.37 -10.60
C GLU A 133 2.54 -9.81 -10.72
N ASN A 134 2.09 -10.70 -9.83
CA ASN A 134 2.45 -12.11 -9.89
C ASN A 134 1.79 -12.81 -11.09
N MET A 135 0.50 -12.54 -11.34
CA MET A 135 -0.22 -13.14 -12.47
C MET A 135 0.32 -12.65 -13.82
N ARG A 136 0.66 -11.36 -13.94
CA ARG A 136 1.29 -10.81 -15.15
C ARG A 136 2.61 -11.50 -15.52
N ARG A 137 3.34 -11.99 -14.52
CA ARG A 137 4.66 -12.62 -14.70
C ARG A 137 4.59 -14.13 -14.90
N LYS A 138 3.42 -14.76 -14.70
CA LYS A 138 3.27 -16.18 -15.02
C LYS A 138 3.37 -16.34 -16.55
N PRO A 139 4.32 -17.15 -17.06
CA PRO A 139 4.37 -17.45 -18.48
C PRO A 139 3.08 -18.17 -18.88
N SER A 140 2.52 -17.79 -20.02
CA SER A 140 1.29 -18.36 -20.61
C SER A 140 1.41 -19.84 -21.04
N SER A 141 2.47 -20.54 -20.64
CA SER A 141 2.79 -21.91 -21.07
C SER A 141 2.09 -23.01 -20.28
N THR A 142 1.15 -22.70 -19.39
CA THR A 142 0.29 -23.70 -18.70
C THR A 142 -1.10 -23.81 -19.32
N ALA A 143 -1.34 -23.19 -20.49
CA ALA A 143 -2.58 -23.32 -21.25
C ALA A 143 -2.51 -24.40 -22.36
N ALA A 144 -1.40 -25.14 -22.44
CA ALA A 144 -1.22 -26.24 -23.38
C ALA A 144 -0.55 -27.40 -22.65
N ASN A 145 -1.34 -28.21 -21.96
CA ASN A 145 -1.12 -29.63 -21.66
C ASN A 145 -2.40 -30.22 -21.09
#